data_AF-A0A7K3BF09-F1
#
_entry.id   AF-A0A7K3BF09-F1
#
_cell.length_a   1.000
_cell.length_b   1.000
_cell.length_c   1.000
_cell.angle_alpha   90.00
_cell.angle_beta   90.00
_cell.angle_gamma   90.00
#
_symmetry.space_group_name_H-M   'P 1'
#
loop_
_entity.id
_entity.type
_entity.pdbx_description
1 polymer ?
#
loop_
_entity_poly.entity_id
_entity_poly.type
_entity_poly.pdbx_seq_one_letter_code
_entity_poly.pdbx_strand_id
1 'polypeptide(L)'
;MSEEKAVLLAALIGAAAAILVGGLAFAAAVRQVTKSAEIQRDQAFWQAQRDSYTQFITAAHECVRMLRHFESISEAEWEEIAKWHEKLSLSYSALLLTVLDPEIRQNAHSVKNIFDRLKRLLDERRTPGYVPGREVLETIRRERDMVVNAIGELRLAMLRDLHRAAVTPPRRRPPVPSSPRM
;
A
#
# COMPACT_ATOMS: atom_id res chain seq x y z
N MET A 1 12.77 7.33 72.43
CA MET A 1 13.09 7.74 71.05
C MET A 1 12.23 8.96 70.74
N SER A 2 12.81 10.12 70.42
CA SER A 2 12.06 11.38 70.26
C SER A 2 11.19 11.36 69.01
N GLU A 3 9.96 11.87 69.11
CA GLU A 3 8.95 11.95 68.03
C GLU A 3 9.51 12.53 66.74
N GLU A 4 10.44 13.48 66.83
CA GLU A 4 11.14 14.09 65.70
C GLU A 4 11.85 13.07 64.80
N LYS A 5 12.45 12.01 65.38
CA LYS A 5 13.11 10.95 64.60
C LYS A 5 12.09 10.07 63.87
N ALA A 6 10.91 9.86 64.47
CA ALA A 6 9.83 9.10 63.84
C ALA A 6 9.20 9.88 62.68
N VAL A 7 9.00 11.19 62.84
CA VAL A 7 8.53 12.10 61.78
C VAL A 7 9.52 12.16 60.62
N LEU A 8 10.83 12.26 60.91
CA LEU A 8 11.87 12.27 59.87
C LEU A 8 11.91 10.94 59.07
N LEU A 9 11.76 9.80 59.75
CA LEU A 9 11.69 8.48 59.12
C LEU A 9 10.44 8.33 58.25
N ALA A 10 9.28 8.77 58.73
CA ALA A 10 8.04 8.75 57.96
C ALA A 10 8.14 9.64 56.70
N ALA A 11 8.74 10.83 56.82
CA ALA A 11 8.97 11.72 55.68
C ALA A 11 9.93 11.12 54.64
N LEU A 12 11.01 10.45 55.08
CA LEU A 12 11.95 9.75 54.20
C LEU A 12 11.28 8.59 53.46
N ILE A 13 10.47 7.79 54.15
CA ILE A 13 9.72 6.68 53.54
C ILE A 13 8.70 7.23 52.53
N GLY A 14 7.98 8.30 52.87
CA GLY A 14 7.05 8.96 51.96
C GLY A 14 7.72 9.50 50.71
N ALA A 15 8.89 10.15 50.84
CA ALA A 15 9.67 10.65 49.73
C ALA A 15 10.21 9.51 48.84
N ALA A 16 10.73 8.43 49.44
CA ALA A 16 11.19 7.26 48.71
C ALA A 16 10.06 6.56 47.95
N ALA A 17 8.88 6.43 48.57
CA ALA A 17 7.69 5.88 47.92
C ALA A 17 7.23 6.76 46.74
N ALA A 18 7.23 8.09 46.91
CA ALA A 18 6.88 9.02 45.84
C ALA A 18 7.84 8.94 44.64
N ILE A 19 9.14 8.80 44.87
CA ILE A 19 10.15 8.60 43.81
C ILE A 19 9.91 7.28 43.07
N LEU A 20 9.65 6.19 43.79
CA LEU A 20 9.34 4.89 43.20
C LEU A 20 8.07 4.93 42.34
N VAL A 21 6.99 5.50 42.87
CA VAL A 21 5.72 5.63 42.15
C VAL A 21 5.88 6.56 40.94
N GLY A 22 6.59 7.68 41.08
CA GLY A 22 6.91 8.58 39.98
C GLY A 22 7.75 7.92 38.88
N GLY A 23 8.74 7.11 39.25
CA GLY A 23 9.56 6.35 38.31
C GLY A 23 8.76 5.28 37.56
N LEU A 24 7.87 4.56 38.25
CA LEU A 24 6.95 3.59 37.63
C LEU A 24 5.95 4.26 36.70
N ALA A 25 5.38 5.39 37.10
CA ALA A 25 4.47 6.17 36.27
C ALA A 25 5.17 6.71 35.02
N PHE A 26 6.41 7.21 35.16
CA PHE A 26 7.23 7.64 34.03
C PHE A 26 7.54 6.48 33.07
N ALA A 27 7.96 5.33 33.60
CA ALA A 27 8.21 4.14 32.79
C ALA A 27 6.94 3.64 32.06
N ALA A 28 5.78 3.69 32.73
CA ALA A 28 4.49 3.37 32.14
C ALA A 28 4.11 4.37 31.02
N ALA A 29 4.30 5.66 31.25
CA ALA A 29 4.06 6.71 30.25
C ALA A 29 4.97 6.54 29.03
N VAL A 30 6.26 6.27 29.21
CA VAL A 30 7.20 6.00 28.10
C VAL A 30 6.79 4.74 27.32
N ARG A 31 6.38 3.67 28.00
CA ARG A 31 5.84 2.46 27.38
C ARG A 31 4.53 2.71 26.62
N GLN A 32 3.69 3.61 27.11
CA GLN A 32 2.44 3.97 26.45
C GLN A 32 2.71 4.78 25.18
N VAL A 33 3.61 5.78 25.24
CA VAL A 33 4.00 6.60 24.09
C VAL A 33 4.62 5.75 22.98
N THR A 34 5.53 4.83 23.34
CA THR A 34 6.14 3.89 22.37
C THR A 34 5.11 2.99 21.72
N LYS A 35 4.19 2.40 22.48
CA LYS A 35 3.07 1.62 21.93
C LYS A 35 2.18 2.44 21.01
N SER A 36 1.84 3.67 21.39
CA SER A 36 1.03 4.56 20.54
C SER A 36 1.74 4.89 19.23
N ALA A 37 3.05 5.12 19.27
CA ALA A 37 3.84 5.36 18.07
C ALA A 37 3.91 4.13 17.15
N GLU A 38 4.03 2.92 17.70
CA GLU A 38 3.96 1.67 16.93
C GLU A 38 2.60 1.52 16.24
N ILE A 39 1.50 1.73 16.97
CA ILE A 39 0.14 1.64 16.42
C ILE A 39 -0.07 2.66 15.30
N GLN A 40 0.38 3.91 15.48
CA GLN A 40 0.28 4.94 14.45
C GLN A 40 1.07 4.59 13.18
N ARG A 41 2.25 3.99 13.32
CA ARG A 41 3.06 3.55 12.18
C ARG A 41 2.41 2.40 11.44
N ASP A 42 1.87 1.42 12.16
CA ASP A 42 1.15 0.31 11.55
C ASP A 42 -0.11 0.82 10.82
N GLN A 43 -0.87 1.71 11.44
CA GLN A 43 -2.05 2.33 10.80
C GLN A 43 -1.66 3.10 9.52
N ALA A 44 -0.60 3.90 9.58
CA ALA A 44 -0.12 4.65 8.41
C ALA A 44 0.35 3.71 7.29
N PHE A 45 1.02 2.61 7.63
CA PHE A 45 1.44 1.60 6.66
C PHE A 45 0.23 0.94 5.97
N TRP A 46 -0.73 0.44 6.73
CA TRP A 46 -1.91 -0.23 6.17
C TRP A 46 -2.79 0.73 5.37
N GLN A 47 -2.87 2.00 5.78
CA GLN A 47 -3.57 3.03 5.02
C GLN A 47 -2.86 3.28 3.68
N ALA A 48 -1.54 3.47 3.68
CA ALA A 48 -0.77 3.65 2.45
C ALA A 48 -0.89 2.45 1.48
N GLN A 49 -0.93 1.23 2.02
CA GLN A 49 -1.14 0.02 1.23
C GLN A 49 -2.54 -0.02 0.60
N ARG A 50 -3.60 0.27 1.37
CA ARG A 50 -4.98 0.36 0.86
C ARG A 50 -5.11 1.42 -0.23
N ASP A 51 -4.49 2.58 -0.02
CA ASP A 51 -4.51 3.68 -0.99
C ASP A 51 -3.80 3.27 -2.29
N SER A 52 -2.65 2.60 -2.17
CA SER A 52 -1.91 2.05 -3.33
C SER A 52 -2.75 1.04 -4.10
N TYR A 53 -3.46 0.14 -3.41
CA TYR A 53 -4.33 -0.88 -4.04
C TYR A 53 -5.46 -0.21 -4.81
N THR A 54 -6.11 0.76 -4.18
CA THR A 54 -7.23 1.50 -4.75
C THR A 54 -6.78 2.29 -5.98
N GLN A 55 -5.65 3.01 -5.89
CA GLN A 55 -5.12 3.79 -7.00
C GLN A 55 -4.76 2.91 -8.20
N PHE A 56 -4.07 1.79 -7.99
CA PHE A 56 -3.69 0.88 -9.06
C PHE A 56 -4.90 0.25 -9.75
N ILE A 57 -5.84 -0.30 -8.97
CA ILE A 57 -7.06 -0.93 -9.52
C ILE A 57 -7.94 0.10 -10.25
N THR A 58 -8.05 1.32 -9.72
CA THR A 58 -8.81 2.39 -10.39
C THR A 58 -8.17 2.76 -11.72
N ALA A 59 -6.85 2.98 -11.74
CA ALA A 59 -6.14 3.27 -12.99
C ALA A 59 -6.28 2.12 -14.01
N ALA A 60 -6.18 0.87 -13.56
CA ALA A 60 -6.34 -0.30 -14.42
C ALA A 60 -7.75 -0.39 -15.00
N HIS A 61 -8.80 -0.20 -14.19
CA HIS A 61 -10.18 -0.19 -14.69
C HIS A 61 -10.45 0.94 -15.68
N GLU A 62 -9.94 2.15 -15.43
CA GLU A 62 -10.10 3.26 -16.37
C GLU A 62 -9.41 2.98 -17.70
N CYS A 63 -8.20 2.40 -17.68
CA CYS A 63 -7.56 1.94 -18.91
C CYS A 63 -8.42 0.92 -19.67
N VAL A 64 -8.96 -0.10 -18.99
CA VAL A 64 -9.87 -1.08 -19.64
C VAL A 64 -11.10 -0.41 -20.23
N ARG A 65 -11.71 0.53 -19.49
CA ARG A 65 -12.92 1.23 -19.95
C ARG A 65 -12.67 1.96 -21.26
N MET A 66 -11.53 2.64 -21.38
CA MET A 66 -11.16 3.33 -22.63
C MET A 66 -10.87 2.37 -23.78
N LEU A 67 -10.35 1.18 -23.48
CA LEU A 67 -10.10 0.15 -24.48
C LEU A 67 -11.37 -0.55 -24.99
N ARG A 68 -12.54 -0.29 -24.41
CA ARG A 68 -13.80 -0.95 -24.82
C ARG A 68 -14.23 -0.59 -26.24
N HIS A 69 -13.96 0.63 -26.66
CA HIS A 69 -14.31 1.15 -27.99
C HIS A 69 -13.07 1.45 -28.83
N PHE A 70 -12.03 0.61 -28.69
CA PHE A 70 -10.74 0.87 -29.32
C PHE A 70 -10.81 1.00 -30.85
N GLU A 71 -11.85 0.48 -31.50
CA GLU A 71 -12.01 0.52 -32.95
C GLU A 71 -12.27 1.95 -33.47
N SER A 72 -12.84 2.84 -32.66
CA SER A 72 -13.26 4.20 -33.03
C SER A 72 -12.71 5.28 -32.10
N ILE A 73 -11.43 5.18 -31.72
CA ILE A 73 -10.78 6.15 -30.82
C ILE A 73 -10.55 7.48 -31.54
N SER A 74 -11.06 8.57 -30.97
CA SER A 74 -10.77 9.96 -31.35
C SER A 74 -9.44 10.46 -30.81
N GLU A 75 -8.85 11.52 -31.39
CA GLU A 75 -7.59 12.11 -30.88
C GLU A 75 -7.66 12.53 -29.40
N ALA A 76 -8.82 13.00 -28.91
CA ALA A 76 -8.97 13.33 -27.50
C ALA A 76 -8.91 12.07 -26.60
N GLU A 77 -9.53 10.97 -27.03
CA GLU A 77 -9.47 9.70 -26.31
C GLU A 77 -8.06 9.09 -26.33
N TRP A 78 -7.27 9.33 -27.38
CA TRP A 78 -5.86 8.96 -27.44
C TRP A 78 -5.03 9.61 -26.33
N GLU A 79 -5.21 10.91 -26.11
CA GLU A 79 -4.55 11.63 -25.02
C GLU A 79 -5.00 11.10 -23.65
N GLU A 80 -6.29 10.80 -23.49
CA GLU A 80 -6.80 10.22 -22.24
C GLU A 80 -6.23 8.83 -21.97
N ILE A 81 -6.12 7.96 -22.99
CA ILE A 81 -5.50 6.63 -22.88
C ILE A 81 -4.03 6.77 -22.44
N ALA A 82 -3.28 7.70 -23.04
CA ALA A 82 -1.89 7.96 -22.67
C ALA A 82 -1.77 8.41 -21.20
N LYS A 83 -2.63 9.34 -20.78
CA LYS A 83 -2.68 9.85 -19.40
C LYS A 83 -3.02 8.76 -18.39
N TRP A 84 -3.99 7.90 -18.69
CA TRP A 84 -4.36 6.80 -17.80
C TRP A 84 -3.29 5.71 -17.74
N HIS A 85 -2.60 5.44 -18.85
CA HIS A 85 -1.45 4.54 -18.87
C HIS A 85 -0.28 5.06 -18.03
N GLU A 86 0.00 6.36 -18.09
CA GLU A 86 1.00 6.99 -17.21
C GLU A 86 0.61 6.87 -15.73
N LYS A 87 -0.65 7.18 -15.38
CA LYS A 87 -1.18 6.99 -14.03
C LYS A 87 -1.09 5.54 -13.56
N LEU A 88 -1.36 4.57 -14.44
CA LEU A 88 -1.19 3.15 -14.14
C LEU A 88 0.29 2.83 -13.85
N SER A 89 1.22 3.40 -14.61
CA SER A 89 2.67 3.20 -14.41
C SER A 89 3.16 3.80 -13.09
N LEU A 90 2.68 4.98 -12.73
CA LEU A 90 2.99 5.63 -11.46
C LEU A 90 2.41 4.85 -10.27
N SER A 91 1.13 4.47 -10.35
CA SER A 91 0.47 3.68 -9.30
C SER A 91 1.06 2.28 -9.17
N TYR A 92 1.52 1.66 -10.26
CA TYR A 92 2.29 0.41 -10.22
C TYR A 92 3.58 0.58 -9.40
N SER A 93 4.33 1.65 -9.67
CA SER A 93 5.59 1.91 -8.98
C SER A 93 5.35 2.14 -7.49
N ALA A 94 4.33 2.91 -7.13
CA ALA A 94 3.91 3.10 -5.74
C ALA A 94 3.47 1.78 -5.08
N LEU A 95 2.72 0.94 -5.81
CA LEU A 95 2.27 -0.37 -5.34
C LEU A 95 3.44 -1.31 -5.02
N LEU A 96 4.51 -1.31 -5.81
CA LEU A 96 5.69 -2.15 -5.54
C LEU A 96 6.42 -1.78 -4.23
N LEU A 97 6.28 -0.54 -3.78
CA LEU A 97 6.86 -0.06 -2.52
C LEU A 97 6.04 -0.50 -1.30
N THR A 98 4.74 -0.75 -1.48
CA THR A 98 3.81 -1.07 -0.37
C THR A 98 3.41 -2.53 -0.31
N VAL A 99 3.47 -3.27 -1.42
CA VAL A 99 3.13 -4.70 -1.48
C VAL A 99 4.27 -5.58 -0.97
N LEU A 100 3.97 -6.35 0.08
CA LEU A 100 4.82 -7.42 0.58
C LEU A 100 4.48 -8.79 -0.03
N ASP A 101 3.21 -9.00 -0.42
CA ASP A 101 2.76 -10.28 -0.94
C ASP A 101 3.29 -10.53 -2.38
N PRO A 102 4.03 -11.63 -2.62
CA PRO A 102 4.62 -11.93 -3.92
C PRO A 102 3.57 -12.26 -4.99
N GLU A 103 2.43 -12.85 -4.63
CA GLU A 103 1.32 -13.16 -5.55
C GLU A 103 0.72 -11.86 -6.09
N ILE A 104 0.46 -10.89 -5.21
CA ILE A 104 -0.04 -9.56 -5.61
C ILE A 104 0.97 -8.86 -6.52
N ARG A 105 2.26 -8.93 -6.19
CA ARG A 105 3.33 -8.32 -6.98
C ARG A 105 3.40 -8.93 -8.40
N GLN A 106 3.34 -10.25 -8.49
CA GLN A 106 3.33 -10.96 -9.77
C GLN A 106 2.09 -10.61 -10.61
N ASN A 107 0.91 -10.63 -10.00
CA ASN A 107 -0.35 -10.30 -10.69
C ASN A 107 -0.36 -8.84 -11.17
N ALA A 108 0.11 -7.90 -10.35
CA ALA A 108 0.24 -6.50 -10.74
C ALA A 108 1.23 -6.32 -11.90
N HIS A 109 2.33 -7.06 -11.89
CA HIS A 109 3.30 -7.07 -12.99
C HIS A 109 2.68 -7.61 -14.29
N SER A 110 1.92 -8.69 -14.22
CA SER A 110 1.21 -9.23 -15.39
C SER A 110 0.21 -8.22 -15.96
N VAL A 111 -0.60 -7.57 -15.11
CA VAL A 111 -1.52 -6.49 -15.54
C VAL A 111 -0.75 -5.37 -16.24
N LYS A 112 0.35 -4.89 -15.63
CA LYS A 112 1.18 -3.82 -16.19
C LYS A 112 1.74 -4.20 -17.57
N ASN A 113 2.28 -5.41 -17.70
CA ASN A 113 2.87 -5.89 -18.96
C ASN A 113 1.83 -6.00 -20.09
N ILE A 114 0.60 -6.45 -19.77
CA ILE A 114 -0.49 -6.49 -20.75
C ILE A 114 -0.81 -5.07 -21.22
N PHE A 115 -0.95 -4.10 -20.31
CA PHE A 115 -1.19 -2.71 -20.68
C PHE A 115 -0.05 -2.10 -21.50
N ASP A 116 1.20 -2.44 -21.21
CA ASP A 116 2.36 -1.97 -21.99
C ASP A 116 2.41 -2.58 -23.39
N ARG A 117 1.92 -3.81 -23.57
CA ARG A 117 1.73 -4.40 -24.91
C ARG A 117 0.59 -3.72 -25.65
N LEU A 118 -0.56 -3.55 -24.99
CA LEU A 118 -1.73 -2.88 -25.57
C LEU A 118 -1.39 -1.45 -26.00
N LYS A 119 -0.67 -0.70 -25.16
CA LYS A 119 -0.22 0.65 -25.51
C LYS A 119 0.66 0.66 -26.75
N ARG A 120 1.62 -0.27 -26.87
CA ARG A 120 2.46 -0.37 -28.07
C ARG A 120 1.66 -0.63 -29.34
N LEU A 121 0.76 -1.61 -29.30
CA LEU A 121 -0.12 -1.93 -30.44
C LEU A 121 -1.02 -0.76 -30.84
N LEU A 122 -1.44 0.04 -29.85
CA LEU A 122 -2.25 1.22 -30.06
C LEU A 122 -1.44 2.41 -30.60
N ASP A 123 -0.24 2.65 -30.07
CA ASP A 123 0.67 3.70 -30.56
C ASP A 123 1.09 3.42 -32.01
N GLU A 124 1.32 2.16 -32.39
CA GLU A 124 1.55 1.74 -33.78
C GLU A 124 0.39 2.16 -34.70
N ARG A 125 -0.86 2.07 -34.21
CA ARG A 125 -2.05 2.46 -34.96
C ARG A 125 -2.14 3.96 -35.22
N ARG A 126 -1.47 4.78 -34.41
CA ARG A 126 -1.43 6.24 -34.59
C ARG A 126 -0.53 6.65 -35.78
N THR A 127 0.25 5.74 -36.34
CA THR A 127 1.15 6.03 -37.46
C THR A 127 0.35 6.40 -38.73
N PRO A 128 0.63 7.54 -39.37
CA PRO A 128 -0.08 7.94 -40.59
C PRO A 128 -0.01 6.85 -41.68
N GLY A 129 -1.16 6.49 -42.25
CA GLY A 129 -1.26 5.48 -43.30
C GLY A 129 -1.29 4.03 -42.80
N TYR A 130 -1.21 3.79 -41.48
CA TYR A 130 -1.35 2.46 -40.93
C TYR A 130 -2.82 2.03 -40.86
N VAL A 131 -3.14 0.93 -41.51
CA VAL A 131 -4.43 0.24 -41.39
C VAL A 131 -4.19 -1.06 -40.64
N PRO A 132 -4.66 -1.21 -39.39
CA PRO A 132 -4.44 -2.43 -38.62
C PRO A 132 -5.07 -3.62 -39.33
N GLY A 133 -4.27 -4.66 -39.56
CA GLY A 133 -4.76 -5.95 -40.04
C GLY A 133 -5.73 -6.58 -39.05
N ARG A 134 -6.57 -7.51 -39.54
CA ARG A 134 -7.52 -8.28 -38.70
C ARG A 134 -6.85 -8.93 -37.49
N GLU A 135 -5.66 -9.49 -37.67
CA GLU A 135 -4.88 -10.14 -36.61
C GLU A 135 -4.51 -9.20 -35.47
N VAL A 136 -4.20 -7.93 -35.77
CA VAL A 136 -3.88 -6.92 -34.75
C VAL A 136 -5.11 -6.60 -33.93
N LEU A 137 -6.26 -6.42 -34.57
CA LEU A 137 -7.53 -6.16 -33.87
C LEU A 137 -7.94 -7.34 -32.99
N GLU A 138 -7.76 -8.58 -33.46
CA GLU A 138 -8.01 -9.79 -32.68
C GLU A 138 -7.04 -9.93 -31.49
N THR A 139 -5.78 -9.53 -31.67
CA THR A 139 -4.78 -9.49 -30.59
C THR A 139 -5.16 -8.46 -29.52
N ILE A 140 -5.58 -7.26 -29.92
CA ILE A 140 -6.06 -6.23 -28.97
C ILE A 140 -7.26 -6.73 -28.18
N ARG A 141 -8.25 -7.37 -28.83
CA ARG A 141 -9.41 -7.97 -28.15
C ARG A 141 -8.98 -9.04 -27.14
N ARG A 142 -8.08 -9.94 -27.53
CA ARG A 142 -7.58 -11.00 -26.66
C ARG A 142 -6.83 -10.44 -25.44
N GLU A 143 -5.91 -9.52 -25.64
CA GLU A 143 -5.14 -8.90 -24.54
C GLU A 143 -6.06 -8.09 -23.62
N ARG A 144 -7.09 -7.42 -24.16
CA ARG A 144 -8.13 -6.75 -23.35
C ARG A 144 -8.89 -7.75 -22.48
N ASP A 145 -9.32 -8.87 -23.04
CA ASP A 145 -10.07 -9.86 -22.26
C ASP A 145 -9.18 -10.52 -21.20
N MET A 146 -7.90 -10.75 -21.52
CA MET A 146 -6.90 -11.21 -20.56
C MET A 146 -6.68 -10.21 -19.42
N VAL A 147 -6.60 -8.90 -19.71
CA VAL A 147 -6.38 -7.90 -18.66
C VAL A 147 -7.58 -7.77 -17.74
N VAL A 148 -8.80 -7.89 -18.25
CA VAL A 148 -10.03 -7.90 -17.43
C VAL A 148 -9.97 -9.03 -16.39
N ASN A 149 -9.61 -10.24 -16.82
CA ASN A 149 -9.48 -11.38 -15.93
C ASN A 149 -8.33 -11.17 -14.92
N ALA A 150 -7.16 -10.71 -15.37
CA ALA A 150 -6.01 -10.46 -14.51
C ALA A 150 -6.30 -9.37 -13.45
N ILE A 151 -7.05 -8.33 -13.78
CA ILE A 151 -7.51 -7.32 -12.82
C ILE A 151 -8.44 -7.95 -11.77
N GLY A 152 -9.34 -8.84 -12.20
CA GLY A 152 -10.21 -9.58 -11.29
C GLY A 152 -9.44 -10.42 -10.27
N GLU A 153 -8.47 -11.21 -10.74
CA GLU A 153 -7.60 -12.02 -9.89
C GLU A 153 -6.76 -11.17 -8.94
N LEU A 154 -6.16 -10.08 -9.43
CA LEU A 154 -5.40 -9.14 -8.62
C LEU A 154 -6.26 -8.51 -7.52
N ARG A 155 -7.48 -8.08 -7.86
CA ARG A 155 -8.42 -7.50 -6.90
C ARG A 155 -8.76 -8.50 -5.79
N LEU A 156 -8.99 -9.76 -6.13
CA LEU A 156 -9.25 -10.82 -5.16
C LEU A 156 -8.04 -11.08 -4.26
N ALA A 157 -6.83 -11.10 -4.82
CA ALA A 157 -5.59 -11.23 -4.04
C ALA A 157 -5.41 -10.06 -3.06
N MET A 158 -5.60 -8.82 -3.51
CA MET A 158 -5.56 -7.61 -2.69
C MET A 158 -6.59 -7.62 -1.55
N LEU A 159 -7.83 -8.04 -1.84
CA LEU A 159 -8.88 -8.16 -0.82
C LEU A 159 -8.55 -9.24 0.22
N ARG A 160 -7.99 -10.37 -0.20
CA ARG A 160 -7.53 -11.43 0.72
C ARG A 160 -6.41 -10.93 1.63
N ASP A 161 -5.45 -10.17 1.10
CA ASP A 161 -4.36 -9.60 1.89
C ASP A 161 -4.88 -8.58 2.92
N LEU A 162 -5.74 -7.66 2.50
CA LEU A 162 -6.38 -6.71 3.41
C LEU A 162 -7.23 -7.41 4.50
N HIS A 163 -7.91 -8.50 4.14
CA HIS A 163 -8.67 -9.28 5.11
C HIS A 163 -7.76 -10.00 6.12
N ARG A 164 -6.66 -10.60 5.66
CA ARG A 164 -5.65 -11.23 6.55
C ARG A 164 -5.08 -10.21 7.52
N ALA A 165 -4.77 -9.00 7.06
CA ALA A 165 -4.27 -7.92 7.90
C ALA A 165 -5.29 -7.46 8.96
N ALA A 166 -6.58 -7.48 8.64
CA ALA A 166 -7.65 -7.12 9.56
C ALA A 166 -7.91 -8.21 10.63
N VAL A 167 -7.80 -9.48 10.26
CA VAL A 167 -8.06 -10.63 11.16
C VAL A 167 -6.85 -10.97 12.02
N THR A 168 -5.64 -10.84 11.47
CA THR A 168 -4.39 -11.14 12.16
C THR A 168 -3.54 -9.86 12.17
N PRO A 169 -3.68 -8.97 13.17
CA PRO A 169 -2.79 -7.84 13.29
C PRO A 169 -1.33 -8.35 13.36
N PRO A 170 -0.37 -7.68 12.72
CA PRO A 170 1.00 -8.18 12.60
C PRO A 170 1.52 -8.56 13.99
N ARG A 171 2.10 -9.77 14.10
CA ARG A 171 2.83 -10.17 15.30
C ARG A 171 3.82 -9.05 15.60
N ARG A 172 3.70 -8.46 16.80
CA ARG A 172 4.58 -7.41 17.33
C ARG A 172 5.98 -7.63 16.80
N ARG A 173 6.49 -6.69 15.99
CA ARG A 173 7.93 -6.72 15.66
C ARG A 173 8.66 -6.82 17.00
N PRO A 174 9.65 -7.71 17.14
CA PRO A 174 10.44 -7.75 18.36
C PRO A 174 10.98 -6.33 18.61
N PRO A 175 10.97 -5.85 19.86
CA PRO A 175 11.43 -4.51 20.17
C PRO A 175 12.83 -4.35 19.60
N VAL A 176 13.06 -3.24 18.88
CA VAL A 176 14.40 -2.87 18.43
C VAL A 176 15.26 -2.81 19.70
N PRO A 177 16.34 -3.60 19.82
CA PRO A 177 17.18 -3.56 21.00
C PRO A 177 17.65 -2.12 21.18
N SER A 178 17.34 -1.54 22.34
CA SER A 178 17.81 -0.22 22.71
C SER A 178 19.32 -0.21 22.62
N SER A 179 19.87 0.53 21.64
CA SER A 179 21.31 0.71 21.51
C SER A 179 21.89 1.11 22.88
N PRO A 180 22.96 0.45 23.35
CA PRO A 180 23.61 0.87 24.58
C PRO A 180 24.10 2.31 24.35
N ARG A 181 23.62 3.24 25.19
CA ARG A 181 24.19 4.58 25.26
C ARG A 181 25.60 4.42 25.82
N MET A 182 26.61 4.63 24.98
CA MET A 182 27.98 4.90 25.44
C MET A 182 28.05 6.31 26.03
#